data_AF-A0AB39JAH5-F1
#
_entry.id   AF-A0AB39JAH5-F1
#
_cell.length_a   1.000
_cell.length_b   1.000
_cell.length_c   1.000
_cell.angle_alpha   90.00
_cell.angle_beta   90.00
_cell.angle_gamma   90.00
#
_symmetry.space_group_name_H-M   'P 1'
#
loop_
_entity.id
_entity.type
_entity.pdbx_description
1 polymer ?
#
loop_
_entity_poly.entity_id
_entity_poly.type
_entity_poly.pdbx_seq_one_letter_code
_entity_poly.pdbx_strand_id
1 'polypeptide(L)'
;MTNQQKKKTDIPKWGTYLRERWRGRFASHLSLEEQKEIGMDGFLWHLCSWGKVECLEKEAAINAFHQQSKHTCTLFYQFTQEAYLFENAADLSVKELPYTDGHMDYSDLYVMDWEENWTFVMTHETDCGPYFIQK
;
A
#
# COMPACT_ATOMS: atom_id res chain seq x y z
N MET A 1 -25.66 12.32 -12.48
CA MET A 1 -24.40 11.57 -12.29
C MET A 1 -24.77 10.29 -11.56
N THR A 2 -24.66 9.15 -12.23
CA THR A 2 -24.96 7.85 -11.63
C THR A 2 -23.92 7.59 -10.54
N ASN A 3 -24.34 7.55 -9.29
CA ASN A 3 -23.48 7.17 -8.17
C ASN A 3 -23.15 5.69 -8.37
N GLN A 4 -22.02 5.37 -9.00
CA GLN A 4 -21.60 3.99 -9.13
C GLN A 4 -21.16 3.50 -7.75
N GLN A 5 -21.74 2.40 -7.30
CA GLN A 5 -21.41 1.82 -6.01
C GLN A 5 -19.97 1.29 -6.03
N LYS A 6 -19.23 1.54 -4.96
CA LYS A 6 -17.90 0.94 -4.75
C LYS A 6 -18.00 -0.58 -4.89
N LYS A 7 -17.13 -1.15 -5.71
CA LYS A 7 -17.06 -2.59 -5.97
C LYS A 7 -15.72 -3.13 -5.49
N LYS A 8 -15.77 -4.22 -4.71
CA LYS A 8 -14.61 -4.98 -4.29
C LYS A 8 -14.62 -6.32 -5.02
N THR A 9 -13.51 -6.66 -5.69
CA THR A 9 -13.32 -7.93 -6.38
C THR A 9 -12.10 -8.63 -5.81
N ASP A 10 -12.23 -9.88 -5.40
CA ASP A 10 -11.10 -10.69 -4.96
C ASP A 10 -10.27 -11.10 -6.19
N ILE A 11 -8.97 -10.82 -6.15
CA ILE A 11 -8.01 -11.19 -7.19
C ILE A 11 -6.93 -12.09 -6.58
N PRO A 12 -7.30 -13.33 -6.18
CA PRO A 12 -6.37 -14.23 -5.51
C PRO A 12 -5.18 -14.53 -6.43
N LYS A 13 -3.99 -14.72 -5.84
CA LYS A 13 -2.70 -15.00 -6.53
C LYS A 13 -1.98 -13.77 -7.09
N TRP A 14 -2.51 -12.57 -6.87
CA TRP A 14 -1.86 -11.33 -7.33
C TRP A 14 -0.84 -10.76 -6.33
N GLY A 15 -0.77 -11.26 -5.10
CA GLY A 15 0.12 -10.71 -4.06
C GLY A 15 1.58 -10.51 -4.51
N THR A 16 2.27 -11.56 -4.99
CA THR A 16 3.64 -11.45 -5.51
C THR A 16 3.74 -10.42 -6.64
N TYR A 17 2.82 -10.47 -7.61
CA TYR A 17 2.82 -9.57 -8.76
C TYR A 17 2.69 -8.10 -8.33
N LEU A 18 1.79 -7.81 -7.38
CA LEU A 18 1.59 -6.46 -6.86
C LEU A 18 2.78 -5.98 -6.03
N ARG A 19 3.42 -6.85 -5.24
CA ARG A 19 4.67 -6.51 -4.52
C ARG A 19 5.81 -6.15 -5.47
N GLU A 20 5.99 -6.90 -6.56
CA GLU A 20 7.01 -6.60 -7.56
C GLU A 20 6.70 -5.29 -8.32
N ARG A 21 5.42 -5.04 -8.67
CA ARG A 21 5.01 -3.76 -9.27
C ARG A 21 5.26 -2.59 -8.33
N TRP A 22 4.86 -2.73 -7.07
CA TRP A 22 5.10 -1.72 -6.05
C TRP A 22 6.59 -1.41 -5.92
N ARG A 23 7.43 -2.44 -5.81
CA ARG A 23 8.89 -2.30 -5.72
C ARG A 23 9.46 -1.59 -6.95
N GLY A 24 9.06 -2.04 -8.15
CA GLY A 24 9.50 -1.44 -9.41
C GLY A 24 9.07 0.02 -9.57
N ARG A 25 7.92 0.41 -9.02
CA ARG A 25 7.46 1.79 -9.10
C ARG A 25 8.09 2.69 -8.04
N PHE A 26 7.96 2.32 -6.78
CA PHE A 26 8.25 3.21 -5.66
C PHE A 26 9.73 3.20 -5.28
N ALA A 27 10.45 2.10 -5.52
CA ALA A 27 11.85 1.92 -5.15
C ALA A 27 12.82 1.80 -6.34
N SER A 28 12.40 2.13 -7.58
CA SER A 28 13.25 2.03 -8.77
C SER A 28 14.51 2.91 -8.75
N HIS A 29 14.55 3.93 -7.90
CA HIS A 29 15.72 4.78 -7.71
C HIS A 29 16.81 4.13 -6.86
N LEU A 30 16.51 3.02 -6.17
CA LEU A 30 17.50 2.24 -5.41
C LEU A 30 17.97 1.03 -6.21
N SER A 31 19.27 0.77 -6.15
CA SER A 31 19.84 -0.50 -6.62
C SER A 31 19.33 -1.68 -5.80
N LEU A 32 19.46 -2.90 -6.35
CA LEU A 32 19.08 -4.13 -5.64
C LEU A 32 19.89 -4.34 -4.35
N GLU A 33 21.14 -3.85 -4.30
CA GLU A 33 21.98 -3.94 -3.11
C GLU A 33 21.47 -2.99 -2.02
N GLU A 34 21.19 -1.73 -2.35
CA GLU A 34 20.60 -0.76 -1.41
C GLU A 34 19.24 -1.23 -0.88
N GLN A 35 18.40 -1.83 -1.72
CA GLN A 35 17.12 -2.41 -1.29
C GLN A 35 17.31 -3.57 -0.28
N LYS A 36 18.34 -4.40 -0.48
CA LYS A 36 18.68 -5.49 0.45
C LYS A 36 19.25 -4.96 1.76
N GLU A 37 20.09 -3.94 1.73
CA GLU A 37 20.70 -3.32 2.92
C GLU A 37 19.64 -2.79 3.89
N ILE A 38 18.56 -2.22 3.38
CA ILE A 38 17.43 -1.76 4.21
C ILE A 38 16.38 -2.86 4.47
N GLY A 39 16.64 -4.11 4.09
CA GLY A 39 15.77 -5.25 4.39
C GLY A 39 14.42 -5.27 3.66
N MET A 40 14.30 -4.66 2.47
CA MET A 40 13.04 -4.61 1.72
C MET A 40 12.50 -5.98 1.29
N ASP A 41 13.35 -7.02 1.25
CA ASP A 41 12.93 -8.40 0.99
C ASP A 41 12.04 -8.96 2.10
N GLY A 42 12.17 -8.43 3.33
CA GLY A 42 11.25 -8.71 4.43
C GLY A 42 9.99 -7.85 4.36
N PHE A 43 10.17 -6.52 4.27
CA PHE A 43 9.06 -5.55 4.36
C PHE A 43 9.25 -4.39 3.38
N LEU A 44 8.31 -4.20 2.45
CA LEU A 44 8.42 -3.11 1.46
C LEU A 44 8.37 -1.72 2.11
N TRP A 45 7.65 -1.57 3.22
CA TRP A 45 7.54 -0.33 3.96
C TRP A 45 8.86 0.16 4.59
N HIS A 46 9.90 -0.68 4.62
CA HIS A 46 11.25 -0.25 4.99
C HIS A 46 11.78 0.88 4.08
N LEU A 47 11.27 1.00 2.85
CA LEU A 47 11.58 2.12 1.98
C LEU A 47 11.31 3.48 2.67
N CYS A 48 10.21 3.56 3.43
CA CYS A 48 9.81 4.74 4.18
C CYS A 48 10.58 4.87 5.50
N SER A 49 10.61 3.82 6.32
CA SER A 49 11.21 3.90 7.67
C SER A 49 12.71 4.16 7.66
N TRP A 50 13.42 3.73 6.60
CA TRP A 50 14.83 4.04 6.38
C TRP A 50 15.08 5.37 5.67
N GLY A 51 14.03 6.18 5.42
CA GLY A 51 14.13 7.49 4.80
C GLY A 51 14.65 7.46 3.35
N LYS A 52 14.44 6.35 2.64
CA LYS A 52 14.91 6.17 1.26
C LYS A 52 13.94 6.70 0.22
N VAL A 53 12.77 7.16 0.62
CA VAL A 53 11.79 7.86 -0.22
C VAL A 53 11.14 8.98 0.59
N GLU A 54 10.74 10.05 -0.07
CA GLU A 54 9.87 11.05 0.55
C GLU A 54 8.48 10.43 0.77
N CYS A 55 8.00 10.46 2.00
CA CYS A 55 6.69 9.96 2.36
C CYS A 55 6.08 10.79 3.48
N LEU A 56 4.74 10.83 3.50
CA LEU A 56 4.00 11.30 4.66
C LEU A 56 3.83 10.15 5.65
N GLU A 57 3.68 10.49 6.93
CA GLU A 57 3.56 9.51 8.01
C GLU A 57 2.32 9.78 8.88
N LYS A 58 1.84 8.72 9.54
CA LYS A 58 0.80 8.79 10.58
C LYS A 58 -0.44 9.54 10.07
N GLU A 59 -0.88 10.55 10.81
CA GLU A 59 -2.07 11.33 10.49
C GLU A 59 -1.96 12.04 9.13
N ALA A 60 -0.76 12.48 8.73
CA ALA A 60 -0.57 13.10 7.42
C ALA A 60 -0.76 12.08 6.29
N ALA A 61 -0.28 10.85 6.47
CA ALA A 61 -0.49 9.76 5.51
C ALA A 61 -1.98 9.39 5.38
N ILE A 62 -2.70 9.31 6.50
CA ILE A 62 -4.14 9.00 6.54
C ILE A 62 -4.93 10.08 5.80
N ASN A 63 -4.64 11.35 6.09
CA ASN A 63 -5.32 12.48 5.44
C ASN A 63 -5.03 12.52 3.94
N ALA A 64 -3.78 12.30 3.52
CA ALA A 64 -3.42 12.23 2.12
C ALA A 64 -4.15 11.08 1.41
N PHE A 65 -4.21 9.90 2.03
CA PHE A 65 -4.98 8.77 1.50
C PHE A 65 -6.45 9.13 1.31
N HIS A 66 -7.12 9.70 2.32
CA HIS A 66 -8.55 10.08 2.19
C HIS A 66 -8.80 11.12 1.09
N GLN A 67 -7.86 12.03 0.85
CA GLN A 67 -7.98 13.08 -0.17
C GLN A 67 -7.78 12.59 -1.61
N GLN A 68 -7.18 11.41 -1.83
CA GLN A 68 -6.98 10.88 -3.19
C GLN A 68 -8.29 10.63 -3.93
N SER A 69 -8.36 11.01 -5.20
CA SER A 69 -9.42 10.58 -6.11
C SER A 69 -9.16 9.13 -6.53
N LYS A 70 -9.79 8.18 -5.83
CA LYS A 70 -9.58 6.75 -6.06
C LYS A 70 -10.63 6.23 -7.04
N HIS A 71 -10.27 6.14 -8.32
CA HIS A 71 -11.13 5.46 -9.30
C HIS A 71 -10.97 3.95 -9.19
N THR A 72 -9.73 3.48 -9.32
CA THR A 72 -9.37 2.08 -9.19
C THR A 72 -8.09 1.96 -8.37
N CYS A 73 -8.08 1.07 -7.39
CA CYS A 73 -6.88 0.78 -6.61
C CYS A 73 -6.83 -0.70 -6.23
N THR A 74 -5.63 -1.21 -6.01
CA THR A 74 -5.40 -2.56 -5.50
C THR A 74 -5.05 -2.52 -4.02
N LEU A 75 -5.49 -3.55 -3.30
CA LEU A 75 -5.07 -3.83 -1.93
C LEU A 75 -4.35 -5.17 -1.90
N PHE A 76 -3.19 -5.25 -1.26
CA PHE A 76 -2.43 -6.49 -1.11
C PHE A 76 -1.63 -6.46 0.20
N TYR A 77 -1.05 -7.61 0.56
CA TYR A 77 -0.30 -7.76 1.80
C TYR A 77 1.16 -8.15 1.56
N GLN A 78 1.99 -8.00 2.59
CA GLN A 78 3.40 -8.37 2.53
C GLN A 78 3.61 -9.87 2.26
N PHE A 79 2.90 -10.75 2.98
CA PHE A 79 3.21 -12.19 2.98
C PHE A 79 2.15 -13.09 2.35
N THR A 80 1.02 -12.53 1.90
CA THR A 80 -0.06 -13.32 1.30
C THR A 80 -0.14 -13.17 -0.22
N GLN A 81 -0.81 -14.12 -0.85
CA GLN A 81 -1.18 -14.04 -2.26
C GLN A 81 -2.56 -13.39 -2.47
N GLU A 82 -3.26 -13.10 -1.39
CA GLU A 82 -4.55 -12.43 -1.40
C GLU A 82 -4.39 -10.97 -1.80
N ALA A 83 -5.30 -10.53 -2.66
CA ALA A 83 -5.37 -9.15 -3.07
C ALA A 83 -6.80 -8.83 -3.50
N TYR A 84 -7.10 -7.54 -3.49
CA TYR A 84 -8.42 -7.03 -3.83
C TYR A 84 -8.29 -5.89 -4.82
N LEU A 85 -9.18 -5.87 -5.81
CA LEU A 85 -9.39 -4.74 -6.69
C LEU A 85 -10.60 -3.95 -6.21
N PHE A 86 -10.39 -2.67 -5.95
CA PHE A 86 -11.46 -1.73 -5.66
C PHE A 86 -11.71 -0.85 -6.88
N GLU A 87 -12.97 -0.76 -7.30
CA GLU A 87 -13.46 0.11 -8.37
C GLU A 87 -14.48 1.10 -7.77
N ASN A 88 -14.52 2.32 -8.28
CA ASN A 88 -15.32 3.43 -7.73
C ASN A 88 -15.01 3.68 -6.25
N ALA A 89 -13.72 3.68 -5.91
CA ALA A 89 -13.23 3.65 -4.55
C ALA A 89 -13.06 5.03 -3.88
N ALA A 90 -13.70 6.08 -4.40
CA ALA A 90 -13.46 7.47 -3.97
C ALA A 90 -13.72 7.68 -2.47
N ASP A 91 -14.66 6.92 -1.91
CA ASP A 91 -15.01 6.94 -0.48
C ASP A 91 -14.26 5.90 0.37
N LEU A 92 -13.33 5.14 -0.21
CA LEU A 92 -12.57 4.13 0.52
C LEU A 92 -11.75 4.78 1.65
N SER A 93 -12.12 4.44 2.87
CA SER A 93 -11.49 4.94 4.08
C SER A 93 -10.62 3.88 4.75
N VAL A 94 -9.70 4.32 5.63
CA VAL A 94 -8.83 3.42 6.41
C VAL A 94 -9.63 2.44 7.26
N LYS A 95 -10.82 2.84 7.74
CA LYS A 95 -11.70 2.01 8.58
C LYS A 95 -12.30 0.81 7.84
N GLU A 96 -12.32 0.85 6.52
CA GLU A 96 -12.85 -0.22 5.67
C GLU A 96 -11.75 -1.18 5.20
N LEU A 97 -10.49 -0.87 5.48
CA LEU A 97 -9.37 -1.73 5.11
C LEU A 97 -9.39 -2.98 6.01
N PRO A 98 -9.24 -4.19 5.43
CA PRO A 98 -9.16 -5.45 6.16
C PRO A 98 -7.78 -5.63 6.86
N TYR A 99 -7.40 -4.63 7.66
CA TYR A 99 -6.22 -4.67 8.53
C TYR A 99 -6.57 -5.41 9.82
N THR A 100 -5.67 -6.30 10.25
CA THR A 100 -5.80 -7.00 11.53
C THR A 100 -4.58 -6.74 12.38
N ASP A 101 -4.76 -5.98 13.45
CA ASP A 101 -3.68 -5.58 14.36
C ASP A 101 -2.97 -6.81 14.96
N GLY A 102 -1.63 -6.81 14.90
CA GLY A 102 -0.79 -7.91 15.39
C GLY A 102 -0.89 -9.23 14.62
N HIS A 103 -1.61 -9.30 13.49
CA HIS A 103 -1.72 -10.53 12.70
C HIS A 103 -0.57 -10.64 11.68
N MET A 104 0.23 -11.71 11.75
CA MET A 104 1.42 -11.92 10.90
C MET A 104 1.19 -11.64 9.40
N ASP A 105 0.07 -12.11 8.85
CA ASP A 105 -0.22 -11.98 7.42
C ASP A 105 -1.02 -10.75 6.99
N TYR A 106 -1.76 -10.10 7.92
CA TYR A 106 -2.79 -9.12 7.60
C TYR A 106 -2.59 -7.75 8.27
N SER A 107 -1.41 -7.55 8.87
CA SER A 107 -1.00 -6.28 9.49
C SER A 107 -0.07 -5.45 8.59
N ASP A 108 0.58 -6.03 7.59
CA ASP A 108 1.31 -5.27 6.56
C ASP A 108 0.49 -5.18 5.28
N LEU A 109 -0.22 -4.06 5.12
CA LEU A 109 -1.23 -3.85 4.09
C LEU A 109 -0.86 -2.67 3.20
N TYR A 110 -0.98 -2.86 1.90
CA TYR A 110 -0.65 -1.86 0.88
C TYR A 110 -1.89 -1.58 0.04
N VAL A 111 -2.27 -0.31 -0.05
CA VAL A 111 -3.20 0.18 -1.06
C VAL A 111 -2.38 0.92 -2.09
N MET A 112 -2.56 0.58 -3.36
CA MET A 112 -1.80 1.16 -4.48
C MET A 112 -2.77 1.58 -5.56
N ASP A 113 -2.59 2.81 -6.04
CA ASP A 113 -3.31 3.33 -7.20
C ASP A 113 -3.13 2.42 -8.42
N TRP A 114 -4.16 2.30 -9.26
CA TRP A 114 -4.07 1.44 -10.46
C TRP A 114 -2.99 1.91 -11.45
N GLU A 115 -2.81 3.23 -11.56
CA GLU A 115 -1.78 3.87 -12.37
C GLU A 115 -0.46 4.04 -11.61
N GLU A 116 -0.38 3.55 -10.37
CA GLU A 116 0.82 3.55 -9.52
C GLU A 116 1.35 4.98 -9.24
N ASN A 117 0.47 5.96 -9.17
CA ASN A 117 0.81 7.35 -8.83
C ASN A 117 0.98 7.56 -7.33
N TRP A 118 0.34 6.72 -6.50
CA TRP A 118 0.48 6.79 -5.05
C TRP A 118 0.29 5.42 -4.41
N THR A 119 0.77 5.30 -3.18
CA THR A 119 0.51 4.13 -2.32
C THR A 119 0.35 4.55 -0.87
N PHE A 120 -0.59 3.91 -0.19
CA PHE A 120 -0.81 3.99 1.23
C PHE A 120 -0.44 2.66 1.88
N VAL A 121 0.26 2.72 3.00
CA VAL A 121 0.87 1.56 3.64
C VAL A 121 0.52 1.54 5.11
N MET A 122 -0.02 0.42 5.58
CA MET A 122 -0.17 0.13 7.01
C MET A 122 0.84 -0.94 7.40
N THR A 123 1.39 -0.82 8.60
CA THR A 123 2.46 -1.67 9.11
C THR A 123 2.02 -2.38 10.38
N HIS A 124 2.61 -3.54 10.63
CA HIS A 124 2.37 -4.29 11.86
C HIS A 124 3.05 -3.71 13.10
N GLU A 125 4.09 -2.89 12.90
CA GLU A 125 4.80 -2.21 13.99
C GLU A 125 4.07 -0.90 14.35
N THR A 126 3.65 -0.77 15.61
CA THR A 126 2.85 0.37 16.10
C THR A 126 3.59 1.71 16.05
N ASP A 127 4.92 1.69 16.11
CA ASP A 127 5.75 2.89 16.07
C ASP A 127 6.06 3.35 14.64
N CYS A 128 5.80 2.49 13.66
CA CYS A 128 6.00 2.75 12.23
C CYS A 128 4.67 3.03 11.53
N GLY A 129 4.74 3.90 10.51
CA GLY A 129 3.60 4.19 9.65
C GLY A 129 2.35 4.72 10.36
N PRO A 130 1.18 4.63 9.70
CA PRO A 130 1.03 4.36 8.27
C PRO A 130 1.82 5.36 7.42
N TYR A 131 2.19 4.96 6.20
CA TYR A 131 2.93 5.79 5.25
C TYR A 131 2.10 6.11 4.02
N PHE A 132 2.38 7.24 3.40
CA PHE A 132 1.83 7.59 2.09
C PHE A 132 2.96 8.11 1.19
N ILE A 133 3.13 7.50 0.02
CA ILE A 133 4.09 7.92 -1.00
C ILE A 133 3.31 8.46 -2.19
N GLN A 134 3.69 9.65 -2.65
CA GLN A 134 3.22 10.26 -3.89
C GLN A 134 4.37 10.24 -4.92
N LYS A 135 4.08 9.79 -6.15
CA LYS A 135 4.97 9.92 -7.30
C LYS A 135 4.58 11.10 -8.18
#